data_AF-A0A1I1RG84-F1
#
_entry.id   AF-A0A1I1RG84-F1
#
_cell.length_a   1.000
_cell.length_b   1.000
_cell.length_c   1.000
_cell.angle_alpha   90.00
_cell.angle_beta   90.00
_cell.angle_gamma   90.00
#
_symmetry.space_group_name_H-M   'P 1'
#
loop_
_entity.id
_entity.type
_entity.pdbx_description
1 polymer ?
#
loop_
_entity_poly.entity_id
_entity_poly.type
_entity_poly.pdbx_seq_one_letter_code
_entity_poly.pdbx_strand_id
1 'polypeptide(L)'
;MHYPKFIYEALPYLYFCAGIILIHENTHFIFSIIGSLLFLFGAGIWIVRSNHRRIDITGHFIKSELLQDLSQKLYEFRPFVCLLISLLSVEYIDTSWVEGPSIILLIIAIWILTLRISNRHLNTKKSKDLTSY
;
A
#
# COMPACT_ATOMS: atom_id res chain seq x y z
N MET A 1 -23.74 15.24 3.49
CA MET A 1 -23.76 13.80 3.84
C MET A 1 -22.52 13.51 4.68
N HIS A 2 -22.67 13.42 6.01
CA HIS A 2 -21.57 13.18 6.95
C HIS A 2 -21.34 11.66 7.03
N TYR A 3 -20.56 11.10 6.11
CA TYR A 3 -20.09 9.72 6.29
C TYR A 3 -19.15 9.70 7.51
N PRO A 4 -19.29 8.74 8.42
CA PRO A 4 -18.41 8.65 9.58
C PRO A 4 -16.98 8.40 9.09
N LYS A 5 -16.08 9.36 9.36
CA LYS A 5 -14.66 9.30 8.96
C LYS A 5 -13.99 7.99 9.35
N PHE A 6 -14.42 7.40 10.47
CA PHE A 6 -13.93 6.12 10.97
C PHE A 6 -14.04 4.99 9.94
N ILE A 7 -15.16 4.88 9.23
CA ILE A 7 -15.37 3.81 8.23
C ILE A 7 -14.41 4.01 7.05
N TYR A 8 -14.24 5.25 6.61
CA TYR A 8 -13.33 5.57 5.52
C TYR A 8 -11.86 5.36 5.90
N GLU A 9 -11.49 5.62 7.16
CA GLU A 9 -10.15 5.40 7.68
C GLU A 9 -9.82 3.92 7.89
N ALA A 10 -10.80 3.12 8.31
CA ALA A 10 -10.66 1.68 8.51
C ALA A 10 -10.68 0.88 7.20
N LEU A 11 -11.27 1.41 6.13
CA LEU A 11 -11.48 0.71 4.85
C LEU A 11 -10.23 -0.01 4.32
N PRO A 12 -9.09 0.66 4.06
CA PRO A 12 -7.93 -0.02 3.47
C PRO A 12 -7.38 -1.14 4.37
N TYR A 13 -7.47 -0.99 5.70
CA TYR A 13 -7.04 -2.02 6.65
C TYR A 13 -7.96 -3.24 6.60
N LEU A 14 -9.27 -3.04 6.50
CA LEU A 14 -10.23 -4.14 6.34
C LEU A 14 -9.97 -4.93 5.06
N TYR A 15 -9.72 -4.24 3.94
CA TYR A 15 -9.37 -4.90 2.68
C TYR A 15 -8.08 -5.71 2.78
N PHE A 16 -7.04 -5.18 3.44
CA PHE A 16 -5.79 -5.92 3.65
C PHE A 16 -5.99 -7.15 4.54
N CYS A 17 -6.66 -7.01 5.68
CA CYS A 17 -6.91 -8.12 6.59
C CYS A 17 -7.74 -9.21 5.91
N ALA A 18 -8.83 -8.84 5.22
CA ALA A 18 -9.65 -9.78 4.48
C ALA A 18 -8.84 -10.50 3.39
N GLY A 19 -8.04 -9.75 2.62
CA GLY A 19 -7.19 -10.30 1.58
C GLY A 19 -6.16 -11.31 2.11
N ILE A 20 -5.49 -11.00 3.22
CA ILE A 20 -4.51 -11.89 3.85
C ILE A 20 -5.18 -13.16 4.37
N ILE A 21 -6.33 -13.04 5.04
CA ILE A 21 -7.08 -14.19 5.55
C ILE A 21 -7.49 -15.12 4.41
N LEU A 22 -7.99 -14.55 3.31
CA LEU A 22 -8.38 -15.30 2.10
C LEU A 22 -7.19 -15.94 1.39
N ILE A 23 -6.02 -15.31 1.40
CA ILE A 23 -4.81 -15.91 0.81
C ILE A 23 -4.35 -17.12 1.62
N HIS A 24 -4.43 -17.04 2.96
CA HIS A 24 -4.05 -18.11 3.88
C HIS A 24 -5.10 -19.23 3.99
N GLU A 25 -6.32 -18.97 3.51
CA GLU A 25 -7.37 -19.97 3.36
C GLU A 25 -6.99 -20.90 2.20
N ASN A 26 -6.13 -21.87 2.51
CA ASN A 26 -5.44 -22.75 1.56
C ASN A 26 -6.36 -23.86 0.99
N THR A 27 -7.69 -23.66 1.04
CA THR A 27 -8.68 -24.65 0.60
C THR A 27 -8.79 -24.70 -0.92
N HIS A 28 -8.72 -23.54 -1.59
CA HIS A 28 -8.81 -23.43 -3.04
C HIS A 28 -8.01 -22.25 -3.58
N PHE A 29 -7.33 -22.46 -4.71
CA PHE A 29 -6.61 -21.42 -5.46
C PHE A 29 -7.47 -20.17 -5.77
N ILE A 30 -8.79 -20.36 -5.92
CA ILE A 30 -9.75 -19.29 -6.16
C ILE A 30 -9.77 -18.28 -4.99
N PHE A 31 -9.67 -18.75 -3.75
CA PHE A 31 -9.64 -17.86 -2.59
C PHE A 31 -8.38 -17.00 -2.55
N SER A 32 -7.22 -17.53 -2.94
CA SER A 32 -6.00 -16.73 -3.05
C SER A 32 -6.06 -15.71 -4.19
N ILE A 33 -6.75 -16.00 -5.31
CA ILE A 33 -7.00 -15.00 -6.36
C ILE A 33 -7.87 -13.87 -5.81
N ILE A 34 -8.99 -14.22 -5.17
CA ILE A 34 -9.93 -13.24 -4.60
C ILE A 34 -9.25 -12.40 -3.51
N GLY A 35 -8.48 -13.06 -2.64
CA GLY A 35 -7.72 -12.41 -1.57
C GLY A 35 -6.64 -11.49 -2.13
N SER A 36 -5.94 -11.90 -3.19
CA SER A 36 -4.97 -11.04 -3.90
C SER A 36 -5.66 -9.82 -4.51
N LEU A 37 -6.82 -10.00 -5.13
CA LEU A 37 -7.58 -8.89 -5.72
C LEU A 37 -8.06 -7.90 -4.64
N LEU A 38 -8.56 -8.40 -3.50
CA LEU A 38 -8.95 -7.59 -2.34
C LEU A 38 -7.76 -6.83 -1.75
N PHE A 39 -6.59 -7.47 -1.64
CA PHE A 39 -5.37 -6.84 -1.17
C PHE A 39 -4.96 -5.68 -2.10
N LEU A 40 -5.01 -5.90 -3.42
CA LEU A 40 -4.70 -4.88 -4.42
C LEU A 40 -5.70 -3.72 -4.39
N PHE A 41 -6.99 -4.00 -4.20
CA PHE A 41 -8.00 -2.95 -4.01
C PHE A 41 -7.75 -2.15 -2.72
N GLY A 42 -7.39 -2.80 -1.62
CA GLY A 42 -6.99 -2.14 -0.38
C GLY A 42 -5.78 -1.21 -0.57
N ALA A 43 -4.76 -1.66 -1.32
CA ALA A 43 -3.61 -0.85 -1.70
C ALA A 43 -4.01 0.35 -2.57
N GLY A 44 -4.91 0.15 -3.54
CA GLY A 44 -5.46 1.21 -4.38
C GLY A 44 -6.17 2.28 -3.55
N ILE A 45 -7.06 1.88 -2.63
CA ILE A 45 -7.75 2.79 -1.72
C ILE A 45 -6.75 3.54 -0.84
N TRP A 46 -5.72 2.86 -0.33
CA TRP A 46 -4.68 3.52 0.47
C TRP A 46 -3.92 4.59 -0.33
N ILE A 47 -3.60 4.33 -1.60
CA ILE A 47 -2.91 5.28 -2.48
C ILE A 47 -3.81 6.45 -2.84
N VAL A 48 -5.07 6.20 -3.22
CA VAL A 48 -6.05 7.26 -3.50
C VAL A 48 -6.22 8.16 -2.27
N ARG A 49 -6.32 7.58 -1.08
CA ARG A 49 -6.36 8.34 0.19
C ARG A 49 -5.08 9.15 0.42
N SER A 50 -3.92 8.59 0.11
CA SER A 50 -2.64 9.29 0.21
C SER A 50 -2.58 10.49 -0.72
N ASN A 51 -3.07 10.34 -1.95
CA ASN A 51 -3.08 11.38 -2.97
C ASN A 51 -4.14 12.46 -2.72
N HIS A 52 -5.31 12.11 -2.21
CA HIS A 52 -6.35 13.09 -1.88
C HIS A 52 -5.86 14.12 -0.85
N ARG A 53 -5.00 13.73 0.09
CA ARG A 53 -4.33 14.66 1.01
C ARG A 53 -3.28 15.58 0.36
N ARG A 54 -2.87 15.33 -0.90
CA ARG A 54 -1.89 16.13 -1.66
C ARG A 54 -2.55 17.07 -2.66
N ILE A 55 -3.73 16.70 -3.16
CA ILE A 55 -4.50 17.54 -4.09
C ILE A 55 -4.91 18.86 -3.43
N ASP A 56 -5.14 18.87 -2.11
CA ASP A 56 -5.41 20.10 -1.35
C ASP A 56 -4.21 21.07 -1.26
N ILE A 57 -2.99 20.64 -1.62
CA ILE A 57 -1.76 21.44 -1.47
C ILE A 57 -1.25 21.99 -2.82
N THR A 58 -1.59 21.34 -3.94
CA THR A 58 -1.06 21.68 -5.25
C THR A 58 -2.19 22.00 -6.23
N GLY A 59 -2.71 23.23 -6.15
CA GLY A 59 -3.47 23.81 -7.26
C GLY A 59 -2.55 24.11 -8.44
N HIS A 60 -3.02 23.82 -9.66
CA HIS A 60 -2.37 24.05 -10.97
C HIS A 60 -1.18 23.14 -11.33
N PHE A 61 -1.28 22.36 -12.42
CA PHE A 61 -0.79 22.70 -13.77
C PHE A 61 -1.16 21.60 -14.79
N ILE A 62 -1.98 21.98 -15.78
CA ILE A 62 -2.56 21.11 -16.81
C ILE A 62 -1.56 20.91 -17.95
N LYS A 63 -1.40 19.64 -18.41
CA LYS A 63 -0.86 19.14 -19.71
C LYS A 63 0.39 18.24 -19.67
N SER A 64 0.37 17.17 -18.88
CA SER A 64 0.94 15.82 -19.19
C SER A 64 0.62 14.83 -18.05
N GLU A 65 -0.47 15.10 -17.33
CA GLU A 65 -0.64 14.70 -15.94
C GLU A 65 -1.05 13.23 -15.80
N LEU A 66 -1.76 12.67 -16.79
CA LEU A 66 -2.35 11.34 -16.66
C LEU A 66 -1.26 10.23 -16.69
N LEU A 67 -0.28 10.34 -17.59
CA LEU A 67 0.85 9.39 -17.64
C LEU A 67 1.81 9.56 -16.45
N GLN A 68 2.03 10.79 -15.99
CA GLN A 68 2.89 11.07 -14.84
C GLN A 68 2.22 10.67 -13.51
N ASP A 69 0.91 10.90 -13.36
CA ASP A 69 0.10 10.46 -12.21
C ASP A 69 -0.08 8.93 -12.20
N LEU A 70 -0.26 8.28 -13.35
CA LEU A 70 -0.23 6.81 -13.45
C LEU A 70 1.14 6.26 -13.06
N SER A 71 2.23 6.83 -13.58
CA SER A 71 3.60 6.40 -13.23
C SER A 71 3.89 6.59 -11.74
N GLN A 72 3.44 7.70 -11.16
CA GLN A 72 3.55 7.97 -9.73
C GLN A 72 2.69 7.02 -8.89
N LYS A 73 1.45 6.73 -9.30
CA LYS A 73 0.60 5.71 -8.66
C LYS A 73 1.23 4.32 -8.72
N LEU A 74 1.75 3.90 -9.87
CA LEU A 74 2.44 2.62 -10.05
C LEU A 74 3.71 2.54 -9.20
N TYR A 75 4.47 3.63 -9.11
CA TYR A 75 5.63 3.71 -8.23
C TYR A 75 5.23 3.59 -6.76
N GLU A 76 4.14 4.25 -6.34
CA GLU A 76 3.59 4.15 -4.99
C GLU A 76 3.00 2.77 -4.68
N PHE A 77 2.69 1.98 -5.71
CA PHE A 77 2.15 0.63 -5.62
C PHE A 77 3.23 -0.44 -5.36
N ARG A 78 4.50 -0.15 -5.67
CA ARG A 78 5.64 -1.10 -5.55
C ARG A 78 5.73 -1.87 -4.22
N PRO A 79 5.68 -1.25 -3.03
CA PRO A 79 5.83 -2.00 -1.78
C PRO A 79 4.67 -2.97 -1.53
N PHE A 80 3.48 -2.68 -2.06
CA PHE A 80 2.30 -3.56 -1.94
C PHE A 80 2.45 -4.79 -2.81
N VAL A 81 2.95 -4.63 -4.03
CA VAL A 81 3.22 -5.76 -4.93
C VAL A 81 4.31 -6.65 -4.34
N CYS A 82 5.38 -6.05 -3.81
CA CYS A 82 6.42 -6.79 -3.11
C CYS A 82 5.85 -7.58 -1.90
N LEU A 83 4.99 -6.96 -1.10
CA LEU A 83 4.30 -7.64 0.01
C LEU A 83 3.44 -8.81 -0.49
N LEU A 84 2.62 -8.58 -1.51
CA LEU A 84 1.72 -9.60 -2.05
C LEU A 84 2.50 -10.79 -2.61
N ILE A 85 3.57 -10.54 -3.35
CA ILE A 85 4.45 -11.59 -3.87
C ILE A 85 5.08 -12.36 -2.71
N SER A 86 5.58 -11.68 -1.67
CA SER A 86 6.16 -12.38 -0.52
C SER A 86 5.14 -13.26 0.21
N LEU A 87 3.89 -12.80 0.33
CA LEU A 87 2.82 -13.55 0.98
C LEU A 87 2.43 -14.79 0.17
N LEU A 88 2.28 -14.64 -1.15
CA LEU A 88 1.96 -15.75 -2.05
C LEU A 88 3.10 -16.77 -2.14
N SER A 89 4.37 -16.32 -2.13
CA SER A 89 5.52 -17.22 -2.14
C SER A 89 5.60 -18.08 -0.87
N VAL A 90 5.24 -17.54 0.29
CA VAL A 90 5.17 -18.32 1.55
C VAL A 90 4.07 -19.37 1.49
N GLU A 91 2.92 -19.04 0.90
CA GLU A 91 1.75 -19.92 0.95
C GLU A 91 1.78 -21.05 -0.10
N TYR A 92 2.37 -20.80 -1.28
CA TYR A 92 2.32 -21.74 -2.41
C TYR A 92 3.60 -22.54 -2.65
N ILE A 93 4.72 -22.15 -2.02
CA ILE A 93 6.02 -22.76 -2.29
C ILE A 93 6.53 -23.44 -1.02
N ASP A 94 6.18 -24.71 -0.84
CA ASP A 94 6.62 -25.58 0.28
C ASP A 94 8.11 -25.97 0.21
N THR A 95 8.90 -25.29 -0.62
CA THR A 95 10.32 -25.59 -0.77
C THR A 95 11.09 -24.85 0.30
N SER A 96 11.83 -25.57 1.15
CA SER A 96 12.59 -24.97 2.27
C SER A 96 13.58 -23.87 1.82
N TRP A 97 13.99 -23.88 0.55
CA TRP A 97 14.89 -22.88 -0.04
C TRP A 97 14.21 -21.54 -0.32
N VAL A 98 12.88 -21.53 -0.46
CA VAL A 98 12.09 -20.35 -0.86
C VAL A 98 11.46 -19.65 0.34
N GLU A 99 11.25 -20.35 1.45
CA GLU A 99 10.75 -19.77 2.71
C GLU A 99 11.62 -18.62 3.21
N GLY A 100 12.94 -18.84 3.29
CA GLY A 100 13.93 -17.83 3.72
C GLY A 100 13.87 -16.52 2.92
N PRO A 101 14.06 -16.53 1.59
CA PRO A 101 14.00 -15.31 0.78
C PRO A 101 12.63 -14.64 0.81
N SER A 102 11.53 -15.40 0.98
CA SER A 102 10.18 -14.84 1.09
C SER A 102 10.00 -14.03 2.38
N ILE A 103 10.53 -14.52 3.50
CA ILE A 103 10.55 -13.78 4.78
C ILE A 103 11.42 -12.52 4.67
N ILE A 104 12.58 -12.61 4.03
CA ILE A 104 13.47 -11.45 3.81
C ILE A 104 12.75 -10.39 2.98
N LEU A 105 12.07 -10.78 1.90
CA LEU A 105 11.26 -9.88 1.07
C LEU A 105 10.12 -9.22 1.86
N LEU A 106 9.43 -9.98 2.71
CA LEU A 106 8.37 -9.45 3.57
C LEU A 106 8.91 -8.38 4.53
N ILE A 107 10.06 -8.62 5.16
CA ILE A 107 10.73 -7.65 6.04
C ILE A 107 11.11 -6.38 5.26
N ILE A 108 11.70 -6.53 4.06
CA ILE A 108 12.07 -5.40 3.19
C ILE A 108 10.82 -4.58 2.82
N ALA A 109 9.72 -5.25 2.46
CA ALA A 109 8.50 -4.58 2.06
C ALA A 109 7.85 -3.81 3.22
N ILE A 110 7.83 -4.38 4.43
CA ILE A 110 7.40 -3.69 5.65
C ILE A 110 8.31 -2.50 5.94
N TRP A 111 9.64 -2.66 5.81
CA TRP A 111 10.61 -1.59 6.03
C TRP A 111 10.40 -0.41 5.07
N ILE A 112 10.15 -0.69 3.78
CA ILE A 112 9.84 0.36 2.80
C ILE A 112 8.54 1.11 3.18
N LEU A 113 7.52 0.40 3.69
CA LEU A 113 6.29 1.02 4.17
C LEU A 113 6.50 1.90 5.41
N THR A 114 7.29 1.44 6.39
CA THR A 114 7.56 2.23 7.60
C THR A 114 8.42 3.45 7.29
N LEU A 115 9.43 3.31 6.43
CA LEU A 115 10.21 4.45 5.92
C LEU A 115 9.32 5.46 5.21
N ARG A 116 8.35 5.01 4.40
CA ARG A 116 7.39 5.90 3.72
C ARG A 116 6.56 6.70 4.72
N ILE A 117 6.10 6.05 5.80
CA ILE A 117 5.34 6.72 6.86
C ILE A 117 6.25 7.72 7.61
N SER A 118 7.47 7.30 7.98
CA SER A 118 8.43 8.13 8.73
C SER A 118 8.90 9.36 7.93
N ASN A 119 9.25 9.17 6.65
CA ASN A 119 9.71 10.26 5.78
C ASN A 119 8.61 11.33 5.58
N ARG A 120 7.33 10.95 5.69
CA ARG A 120 6.21 11.89 5.68
C ARG A 120 6.18 12.75 6.95
N HIS A 121 6.47 12.20 8.11
CA HIS A 121 6.50 12.95 9.37
C HIS A 121 7.69 13.93 9.42
N LEU A 122 8.86 13.51 8.91
CA LEU A 122 10.07 14.35 8.89
C LEU A 122 9.90 15.60 8.00
N ASN A 123 9.34 15.46 6.79
CA ASN A 123 9.11 16.60 5.91
C ASN A 123 8.10 17.60 6.48
N THR A 124 7.06 17.14 7.18
CA THR A 124 6.12 18.05 7.85
C THR A 124 6.75 18.84 9.00
N LYS A 125 7.73 18.26 9.70
CA LYS A 125 8.47 18.94 10.77
C LYS A 125 9.41 20.00 10.20
N LYS A 126 10.24 19.63 9.21
CA LYS A 126 11.18 20.53 8.53
C LYS A 126 10.50 21.76 7.90
N SER A 127 9.29 21.59 7.35
CA SER A 127 8.53 22.71 6.77
C SER A 127 8.08 23.74 7.81
N LYS A 128 7.76 23.33 9.04
CA LYS A 128 7.33 24.26 10.11
C LYS A 128 8.52 25.04 10.69
N ASP A 129 9.68 24.41 10.74
CA ASP A 129 10.92 25.04 11.21
C ASP A 129 11.39 26.15 10.25
N LEU A 130 11.17 25.98 8.94
CA LEU A 130 11.56 26.95 7.90
C LEU A 130 10.64 28.19 7.82
N THR A 131 9.38 28.09 8.27
CA THR A 131 8.42 29.20 8.29
C THR A 131 8.41 29.99 9.60
N SER A 132 9.29 29.64 10.55
CA SER A 132 9.38 30.28 11.88
C SER A 132 10.53 31.29 12.01
N TYR A 133 11.14 31.68 10.89
CA TYR A 133 12.16 32.73 10.78
C TYR A 133 11.66 33.86 9.89
#